data_AF-A0A532E1R5-F1
#
_entry.id   AF-A0A532E1R5-F1
#
_cell.length_a   1.000
_cell.length_b   1.000
_cell.length_c   1.000
_cell.angle_alpha   90.00
_cell.angle_beta   90.00
_cell.angle_gamma   90.00
#
_symmetry.space_group_name_H-M   'P 1'
#
loop_
_entity.id
_entity.type
_entity.pdbx_description
1 polymer ?
#
loop_
_entity_poly.entity_id
_entity_poly.type
_entity_poly.pdbx_seq_one_letter_code
_entity_poly.pdbx_strand_id
1 'polypeptide(L)'
;MPSTMASPLTAELIQDVIANLPIQGRIMLKLLLIQHLDVTHEEILFMVSDRPDPRCVSGKKPITTMTEESISAMLSRRDEYRRRARLRRERTGLQCTALTVLAATAEKLVDRTATLLATRGVSAEAIANLKTQARVAVPRPALRVLEERWDKNDISAEEYQTYRLAIEMQMHIRMAERFRTRLALAERERQTSDQTTLQDHEIGHIWGIPAGTLAARKVKFLSQYLMALQAALSGTPSVPNSIPPLDLWQNTLA
;
A
#
# COMPACT_ATOMS: atom_id res chain seq x y z
N MET A 1 -19.93 -37.52 0.88
CA MET A 1 -19.95 -36.11 1.35
C MET A 1 -19.40 -35.26 0.22
N PRO A 2 -20.23 -34.52 -0.52
CA PRO A 2 -19.74 -33.69 -1.61
C PRO A 2 -18.98 -32.50 -1.00
N SER A 3 -17.73 -32.32 -1.41
CA SER A 3 -16.94 -31.14 -1.10
C SER A 3 -17.67 -29.90 -1.64
N THR A 4 -18.28 -29.11 -0.75
CA THR A 4 -18.73 -27.76 -1.05
C THR A 4 -17.50 -26.98 -1.52
N MET A 5 -17.39 -26.75 -2.82
CA MET A 5 -16.35 -25.89 -3.36
C MET A 5 -16.60 -24.48 -2.80
N ALA A 6 -15.77 -24.08 -1.84
CA ALA A 6 -15.79 -22.73 -1.31
C ALA A 6 -15.54 -21.76 -2.48
N SER A 7 -16.41 -20.78 -2.66
CA SER A 7 -16.19 -19.72 -3.65
C SER A 7 -14.91 -18.96 -3.28
N PRO A 8 -14.01 -18.66 -4.24
CA PRO A 8 -12.82 -17.88 -3.93
C PRO A 8 -13.22 -16.46 -3.48
N LEU A 9 -12.48 -15.90 -2.53
CA LEU A 9 -12.67 -14.51 -2.12
C LEU A 9 -12.23 -13.58 -3.26
N THR A 10 -13.19 -12.97 -3.95
CA THR A 10 -12.95 -12.01 -5.05
C THR A 10 -13.39 -10.60 -4.68
N ALA A 11 -12.84 -9.61 -5.40
CA ALA A 11 -13.24 -8.21 -5.23
C ALA A 11 -14.72 -7.97 -5.59
N GLU A 12 -15.24 -8.71 -6.57
CA GLU A 12 -16.64 -8.68 -6.98
C GLU A 12 -17.54 -9.19 -5.85
N LEU A 13 -17.21 -10.35 -5.26
CA LEU A 13 -17.94 -10.89 -4.11
C LEU A 13 -17.99 -9.90 -2.94
N ILE A 14 -16.86 -9.24 -2.63
CA ILE A 14 -16.80 -8.22 -1.58
C ILE A 14 -17.74 -7.05 -1.90
N GLN A 15 -17.73 -6.56 -3.14
CA GLN A 15 -18.59 -5.46 -3.57
C GLN A 15 -20.07 -5.84 -3.51
N ASP A 16 -20.43 -7.06 -3.93
CA ASP A 16 -21.80 -7.57 -3.89
C ASP A 16 -22.30 -7.72 -2.45
N VAL A 17 -21.47 -8.27 -1.55
CA VAL A 17 -21.81 -8.36 -0.12
C VAL A 17 -22.02 -6.98 0.48
N ILE A 18 -21.15 -6.01 0.17
CA ILE A 18 -21.31 -4.62 0.63
C ILE A 18 -22.60 -4.02 0.04
N ALA A 19 -22.91 -4.24 -1.23
CA ALA A 19 -24.10 -3.69 -1.87
C ALA A 19 -25.42 -4.18 -1.24
N ASN A 20 -25.42 -5.41 -0.69
CA ASN A 20 -26.57 -6.03 -0.02
C ASN A 20 -26.74 -5.61 1.45
N LEU A 21 -25.81 -4.86 2.03
CA LEU A 21 -25.98 -4.31 3.38
C LEU A 21 -27.02 -3.18 3.41
N PRO A 22 -27.67 -2.92 4.57
CA PRO A 22 -28.44 -1.70 4.77
C PRO A 22 -27.60 -0.45 4.46
N ILE A 23 -28.22 0.64 4.02
CA ILE A 23 -27.50 1.85 3.55
C ILE A 23 -26.41 2.35 4.51
N GLN A 24 -26.69 2.36 5.81
CA GLN A 24 -25.71 2.70 6.86
C GLN A 24 -24.50 1.75 6.89
N GLY A 25 -24.72 0.46 6.67
CA GLY A 25 -23.66 -0.54 6.54
C GLY A 25 -22.84 -0.34 5.27
N ARG A 26 -23.49 -0.07 4.13
CA ARG A 26 -22.78 0.25 2.87
C ARG A 26 -21.85 1.44 3.05
N ILE A 27 -22.37 2.53 3.63
CA ILE A 27 -21.61 3.74 3.96
C ILE A 27 -20.43 3.40 4.87
N MET A 28 -20.67 2.67 5.97
CA MET A 28 -19.63 2.33 6.94
C MET A 28 -18.47 1.55 6.29
N LEU A 29 -18.79 0.50 5.53
CA LEU A 29 -17.78 -0.33 4.87
C LEU A 29 -17.03 0.46 3.79
N LYS A 30 -17.72 1.28 3.00
CA LYS A 30 -17.09 2.13 1.97
C LYS A 30 -16.20 3.23 2.56
N LEU A 31 -16.56 3.80 3.71
CA LEU A 31 -15.70 4.77 4.41
C LEU A 31 -14.47 4.09 5.05
N LEU A 32 -14.63 2.88 5.61
CA LEU A 32 -13.48 2.10 6.09
C LEU A 32 -12.52 1.72 4.94
N LEU A 33 -13.08 1.42 3.77
CA LEU A 33 -12.37 1.04 2.55
C LEU A 33 -12.27 2.19 1.54
N ILE A 34 -12.22 3.45 1.99
CA ILE A 34 -12.30 4.64 1.11
C ILE A 34 -11.18 4.71 0.06
N GLN A 35 -10.07 4.01 0.30
CA GLN A 35 -8.97 3.87 -0.64
C GLN A 35 -9.28 2.93 -1.83
N HIS A 36 -10.32 2.11 -1.72
CA HIS A 36 -10.75 1.12 -2.70
C HIS A 36 -12.14 1.41 -3.27
N LEU A 37 -13.06 1.91 -2.46
CA LEU A 37 -14.47 2.05 -2.80
C LEU A 37 -14.95 3.49 -2.69
N ASP A 38 -16.02 3.77 -3.43
CA ASP A 38 -16.65 5.08 -3.49
C ASP A 38 -17.99 5.10 -2.81
N VAL A 39 -18.21 6.18 -2.06
CA VAL A 39 -19.53 6.54 -1.56
C VAL A 39 -20.32 7.19 -2.69
N THR A 40 -21.45 6.58 -3.02
CA THR A 40 -22.38 7.01 -4.07
C THR A 40 -23.15 8.25 -3.66
N HIS A 41 -23.81 8.91 -4.63
CA HIS A 41 -24.60 10.11 -4.34
C HIS A 41 -25.77 9.82 -3.38
N GLU A 42 -26.49 8.70 -3.56
CA GLU A 42 -27.56 8.26 -2.66
C GLU A 42 -27.06 8.09 -1.22
N GLU A 43 -25.89 7.50 -1.04
CA GLU A 43 -25.27 7.32 0.27
C GLU A 43 -24.88 8.66 0.90
N ILE A 44 -24.38 9.62 0.12
CA ILE A 44 -24.11 10.99 0.59
C ILE A 44 -25.41 11.69 1.04
N LEU A 45 -26.48 11.57 0.25
CA LEU A 45 -27.80 12.12 0.60
C LEU A 45 -28.29 11.53 1.93
N PHE A 46 -28.18 10.21 2.10
CA PHE A 46 -28.51 9.56 3.36
C PHE A 46 -27.68 10.11 4.52
N MET A 47 -26.35 10.18 4.35
CA MET A 47 -25.46 10.67 5.41
C MET A 47 -25.80 12.11 5.82
N VAL A 48 -26.22 12.97 4.88
CA VAL A 48 -26.67 14.35 5.19
C VAL A 48 -27.94 14.33 6.04
N SER A 49 -28.91 13.49 5.69
CA SER A 49 -30.19 13.38 6.41
C SER A 49 -30.04 12.79 7.83
N ASP A 50 -29.07 11.89 8.02
CA ASP A 50 -28.82 11.14 9.26
C ASP A 50 -28.02 11.94 10.30
N ARG A 51 -27.62 13.18 9.99
CA ARG A 51 -26.90 14.03 10.94
C ARG A 51 -27.82 14.47 12.09
N PRO A 52 -27.32 14.50 13.33
CA PRO A 52 -28.06 15.15 14.41
C PRO A 52 -28.17 16.65 14.12
N ASP A 53 -29.39 17.21 14.20
CA ASP A 53 -29.60 18.65 14.05
C ASP A 53 -28.99 19.38 15.26
N PRO A 54 -28.01 20.28 15.09
CA PRO A 54 -27.39 21.02 16.18
C PRO A 54 -28.39 21.94 16.92
N ARG A 55 -29.55 22.25 16.32
CA ARG A 55 -30.63 23.05 16.92
C ARG A 55 -31.59 22.21 17.74
N CYS A 56 -31.58 20.88 17.57
CA CYS A 56 -32.46 19.99 18.30
C CYS A 56 -31.82 19.58 19.63
N VAL A 57 -32.22 20.27 20.70
CA VAL A 57 -32.06 19.78 22.07
C VAL A 57 -32.94 18.53 22.25
N SER A 58 -32.45 17.55 23.02
CA SER A 58 -33.06 16.24 23.27
C SER A 58 -34.60 16.24 23.25
N GLY A 59 -35.21 15.43 22.38
CA GLY A 59 -36.66 15.14 22.37
C GLY A 59 -37.48 15.66 21.18
N LYS A 60 -36.92 16.46 20.28
CA LYS A 60 -37.60 16.84 19.01
C LYS A 60 -36.97 16.10 17.83
N LYS A 61 -37.80 15.62 16.89
CA LYS A 61 -37.30 15.00 15.65
C LYS A 61 -36.53 16.06 14.86
N PRO A 62 -35.24 15.83 14.55
CA PRO A 62 -34.47 16.76 13.74
C PRO A 62 -35.12 16.91 12.36
N ILE A 63 -35.40 18.15 11.96
CA ILE A 63 -35.73 18.47 10.57
C ILE A 63 -34.40 18.88 9.93
N THR A 64 -33.59 17.89 9.56
CA THR A 64 -32.41 18.14 8.73
C THR A 64 -32.88 18.56 7.35
N THR A 65 -32.93 19.87 7.10
CA THR A 65 -33.15 20.38 5.75
C THR A 65 -31.93 20.01 4.92
N MET A 66 -32.13 19.18 3.89
CA MET A 66 -31.08 18.79 2.95
C MET A 66 -30.73 19.99 2.07
N THR A 67 -29.80 20.83 2.54
CA THR A 67 -29.32 21.98 1.76
C THR A 67 -28.20 21.56 0.83
N GLU A 68 -28.09 22.21 -0.33
CA GLU A 68 -26.98 21.99 -1.27
C GLU A 68 -25.61 22.23 -0.60
N GLU A 69 -25.54 23.22 0.30
CA GLU A 69 -24.34 23.49 1.11
C GLU A 69 -23.94 22.28 1.97
N SER A 70 -24.91 21.61 2.61
CA SER A 70 -24.65 20.47 3.48
C SER A 70 -24.15 19.24 2.72
N ILE A 71 -24.62 19.07 1.48
CA ILE A 71 -24.20 18.05 0.51
C ILE A 71 -22.79 18.38 0.02
N SER A 72 -22.55 19.61 -0.43
CA SER A 72 -21.25 20.09 -0.90
C SER A 72 -20.16 19.96 0.18
N ALA A 73 -20.46 20.36 1.41
CA ALA A 73 -19.54 20.21 2.54
C ALA A 73 -19.26 18.74 2.90
N MET A 74 -20.19 17.81 2.65
CA MET A 74 -19.93 16.38 2.84
C MET A 74 -19.03 15.83 1.74
N LEU A 75 -19.33 16.17 0.49
CA LEU A 75 -18.54 15.76 -0.67
C LEU A 75 -17.09 16.23 -0.52
N SER A 76 -16.89 17.50 -0.16
CA SER A 76 -15.57 18.07 0.07
C SER A 76 -14.75 17.30 1.11
N ARG A 77 -15.34 17.03 2.29
CA ARG A 77 -14.67 16.22 3.33
C ARG A 77 -14.35 14.81 2.84
N ARG A 78 -15.33 14.12 2.24
CA ARG A 78 -15.14 12.77 1.68
C ARG A 78 -14.00 12.76 0.66
N ASP A 79 -13.96 13.74 -0.24
CA ASP A 79 -12.96 13.83 -1.30
C ASP A 79 -11.57 14.14 -0.76
N GLU A 80 -11.47 14.94 0.31
CA GLU A 80 -10.20 15.20 1.00
C GLU A 80 -9.60 13.90 1.57
N TYR A 81 -10.37 13.16 2.38
CA TYR A 81 -9.89 11.90 2.98
C TYR A 81 -9.61 10.83 1.92
N ARG A 82 -10.48 10.72 0.90
CA ARG A 82 -10.27 9.79 -0.21
C ARG A 82 -8.99 10.10 -0.97
N ARG A 83 -8.77 11.37 -1.31
CA ARG A 83 -7.55 11.81 -2.01
C ARG A 83 -6.31 11.53 -1.17
N ARG A 84 -6.35 11.81 0.13
CA ARG A 84 -5.25 11.52 1.07
C ARG A 84 -4.92 10.03 1.14
N ALA A 85 -5.94 9.18 1.26
CA ALA A 85 -5.76 7.72 1.34
C ALA A 85 -5.22 7.15 0.02
N ARG A 86 -5.80 7.54 -1.12
CA ARG A 86 -5.35 7.08 -2.44
C ARG A 86 -3.95 7.55 -2.79
N LEU A 87 -3.64 8.84 -2.57
CA LEU A 87 -2.31 9.37 -2.83
C LEU A 87 -1.23 8.65 -2.00
N ARG A 88 -1.53 8.32 -0.74
CA ARG A 88 -0.59 7.57 0.11
C ARG A 88 -0.29 6.19 -0.49
N ARG A 89 -1.33 5.47 -0.94
CA ARG A 89 -1.22 4.15 -1.57
C ARG A 89 -0.55 4.17 -2.94
N GLU A 90 -0.97 5.08 -3.81
CA GLU A 90 -0.44 5.24 -5.18
C GLU A 90 1.03 5.65 -5.12
N ARG A 91 1.40 6.59 -4.24
CA ARG A 91 2.79 7.04 -4.08
C ARG A 91 3.71 5.89 -3.66
N THR A 92 3.34 5.11 -2.65
CA THR A 92 4.16 3.97 -2.20
C THR A 92 4.20 2.86 -3.24
N GLY A 93 3.10 2.61 -3.97
CA GLY A 93 3.06 1.69 -5.10
C GLY A 93 4.00 2.08 -6.26
N LEU A 94 3.98 3.35 -6.67
CA LEU A 94 4.89 3.88 -7.69
C LEU A 94 6.34 3.82 -7.23
N GLN A 95 6.61 4.14 -5.95
CA GLN A 95 7.94 4.05 -5.37
C GLN A 95 8.47 2.61 -5.40
N CYS A 96 7.66 1.61 -5.05
CA CYS A 96 8.04 0.20 -5.16
C CYS A 96 8.38 -0.15 -6.61
N THR A 97 7.48 0.17 -7.55
CA THR A 97 7.67 -0.12 -8.98
C THR A 97 8.97 0.48 -9.52
N ALA A 98 9.24 1.74 -9.22
CA ALA A 98 10.46 2.41 -9.65
C ALA A 98 11.72 1.78 -9.02
N LEU A 99 11.69 1.48 -7.72
CA LEU A 99 12.83 0.88 -7.02
C LEU A 99 13.12 -0.54 -7.51
N THR A 100 12.10 -1.33 -7.85
CA THR A 100 12.27 -2.66 -8.47
C THR A 100 12.99 -2.55 -9.81
N VAL A 101 12.57 -1.63 -10.68
CA VAL A 101 13.22 -1.40 -11.98
C VAL A 101 14.66 -0.93 -11.81
N LEU A 102 14.90 0.02 -10.88
CA LEU A 102 16.24 0.54 -10.60
C LEU A 102 17.18 -0.54 -10.03
N ALA A 103 16.71 -1.37 -9.09
CA ALA A 103 17.49 -2.47 -8.54
C ALA A 103 17.85 -3.49 -9.63
N ALA A 104 16.88 -3.94 -10.42
CA ALA A 104 17.10 -4.88 -11.51
C ALA A 104 18.05 -4.32 -12.58
N THR A 105 17.96 -3.01 -12.87
CA THR A 105 18.86 -2.34 -13.82
C THR A 105 20.28 -2.29 -13.27
N ALA A 106 20.45 -1.93 -12.00
CA ALA A 106 21.77 -1.92 -11.37
C ALA A 106 22.40 -3.31 -11.34
N GLU A 107 21.64 -4.36 -11.07
CA GLU A 107 22.12 -5.76 -11.14
C GLU A 107 22.58 -6.16 -12.54
N LYS A 108 21.78 -5.82 -13.57
CA LYS A 108 22.20 -6.03 -14.97
C LYS A 108 23.48 -5.29 -15.32
N LEU A 109 23.69 -4.09 -14.79
CA LEU A 109 24.95 -3.34 -14.99
C LEU A 109 26.13 -4.02 -14.29
N VAL A 110 25.93 -4.61 -13.10
CA VAL A 110 26.96 -5.43 -12.43
C VAL A 110 27.34 -6.62 -13.30
N ASP A 111 26.36 -7.33 -13.87
CA ASP A 111 26.64 -8.50 -14.71
C ASP A 111 27.38 -8.12 -16.00
N ARG A 112 26.99 -7.00 -16.63
CA ARG A 112 27.67 -6.47 -17.82
C ARG A 112 29.09 -6.03 -17.53
N THR A 113 29.32 -5.30 -16.44
CA THR A 113 30.68 -4.87 -16.05
C THR A 113 31.55 -6.07 -15.67
N ALA A 114 31.02 -7.08 -14.97
CA ALA A 114 31.74 -8.33 -14.69
C ALA A 114 32.12 -9.08 -15.97
N THR A 115 31.20 -9.16 -16.94
CA THR A 115 31.48 -9.77 -18.25
C THR A 115 32.61 -9.02 -18.99
N LEU A 116 32.55 -7.67 -18.99
CA LEU A 116 33.57 -6.83 -19.62
C LEU A 116 34.94 -6.94 -18.93
N LEU A 117 34.98 -7.10 -17.61
CA LEU A 117 36.22 -7.37 -16.87
C LEU A 117 36.80 -8.74 -17.24
N ALA A 118 35.96 -9.77 -17.33
CA ALA A 118 36.38 -11.11 -17.75
C ALA A 118 36.95 -11.11 -19.18
N THR A 119 36.31 -10.39 -20.13
CA THR A 119 36.84 -10.23 -21.50
C THR A 119 38.18 -9.49 -21.56
N ARG A 120 38.50 -8.68 -20.54
CA ARG A 120 39.79 -8.00 -20.39
C ARG A 120 40.84 -8.83 -19.63
N GLY A 121 40.56 -10.10 -19.38
CA GLY A 121 41.51 -11.03 -18.74
C GLY A 121 41.53 -10.96 -17.21
N VAL A 122 40.61 -10.24 -16.57
CA VAL A 122 40.49 -10.26 -15.10
C VAL A 122 39.95 -11.62 -14.66
N SER A 123 40.64 -12.28 -13.73
CA SER A 123 40.26 -13.61 -13.26
C SER A 123 38.90 -13.61 -12.56
N ALA A 124 38.18 -14.74 -12.63
CA ALA A 124 36.91 -14.91 -11.95
C ALA A 124 37.03 -14.70 -10.42
N GLU A 125 38.15 -15.11 -9.84
CA GLU A 125 38.46 -14.91 -8.42
C GLU A 125 38.62 -13.42 -8.08
N ALA A 126 39.34 -12.65 -8.91
CA ALA A 126 39.46 -11.21 -8.73
C ALA A 126 38.10 -10.50 -8.85
N ILE A 127 37.24 -10.91 -9.78
CA ILE A 127 35.88 -10.39 -9.91
C ILE A 127 35.04 -10.72 -8.67
N ALA A 128 35.15 -11.95 -8.14
CA ALA A 128 34.48 -12.34 -6.90
C ALA A 128 34.95 -11.50 -5.70
N ASN A 129 36.27 -11.24 -5.60
CA ASN A 129 36.84 -10.39 -4.56
C ASN A 129 36.37 -8.93 -4.68
N LEU A 130 36.25 -8.40 -5.90
CA LEU A 130 35.68 -7.07 -6.11
C LEU A 130 34.21 -7.01 -5.65
N LYS A 131 33.42 -8.07 -5.88
CA LYS A 131 32.03 -8.16 -5.42
C LYS A 131 31.93 -8.17 -3.89
N THR A 132 32.77 -8.92 -3.19
CA THR A 132 32.76 -8.97 -1.71
C THR A 132 33.21 -7.65 -1.09
N GLN A 133 34.20 -6.98 -1.69
CA GLN A 133 34.73 -5.69 -1.21
C GLN A 133 33.82 -4.50 -1.52
N ALA A 134 32.87 -4.64 -2.45
CA ALA A 134 32.01 -3.54 -2.90
C ALA A 134 31.28 -2.82 -1.77
N ARG A 135 30.92 -3.52 -0.69
CA ARG A 135 30.23 -2.93 0.48
C ARG A 135 31.07 -1.88 1.21
N VAL A 136 32.38 -2.08 1.25
CA VAL A 136 33.34 -1.22 1.98
C VAL A 136 34.02 -0.23 1.04
N ALA A 137 34.03 -0.50 -0.27
CA ALA A 137 34.63 0.36 -1.27
C ALA A 137 34.00 1.76 -1.30
N VAL A 138 34.85 2.81 -1.28
CA VAL A 138 34.44 4.20 -1.42
C VAL A 138 34.84 4.69 -2.82
N PRO A 139 33.89 4.87 -3.77
CA PRO A 139 34.22 5.16 -5.17
C PRO A 139 35.00 6.47 -5.35
N ARG A 140 34.63 7.56 -4.66
CA ARG A 140 35.26 8.88 -4.87
C ARG A 140 36.77 8.88 -4.56
N PRO A 141 37.24 8.41 -3.39
CA PRO A 141 38.67 8.25 -3.13
C PRO A 141 39.36 7.31 -4.11
N ALA A 142 38.75 6.17 -4.44
CA ALA A 142 39.34 5.20 -5.37
C ALA A 142 39.54 5.79 -6.78
N LEU A 143 38.56 6.56 -7.27
CA LEU A 143 38.68 7.27 -8.54
C LEU A 143 39.78 8.33 -8.51
N ARG A 144 39.87 9.12 -7.43
CA ARG A 144 40.92 10.13 -7.29
C ARG A 144 42.32 9.51 -7.30
N VAL A 145 42.52 8.43 -6.54
CA VAL A 145 43.82 7.72 -6.53
C VAL A 145 44.14 7.14 -7.91
N LEU A 146 43.12 6.65 -8.64
CA LEU A 146 43.31 6.16 -10.00
C LEU A 146 43.69 7.29 -10.97
N GLU A 147 43.03 8.45 -10.87
CA GLU A 147 43.34 9.66 -11.65
C GLU A 147 44.76 10.16 -11.35
N GLU A 148 45.17 10.21 -10.08
CA GLU A 148 46.54 10.60 -9.70
C GLU A 148 47.62 9.67 -10.28
N ARG A 149 47.36 8.35 -10.29
CA ARG A 149 48.29 7.36 -10.89
C ARG A 149 48.35 7.49 -12.41
N TRP A 150 47.22 7.81 -13.04
CA TRP A 150 47.16 8.10 -14.47
C TRP A 150 47.97 9.34 -14.82
N ASP A 151 47.78 10.43 -14.09
CA ASP A 151 48.48 11.70 -14.32
C ASP A 151 50.00 11.58 -14.14
N LYS A 152 50.45 10.67 -13.25
CA LYS A 152 51.87 10.34 -13.02
C LYS A 152 52.45 9.38 -14.06
N ASN A 153 51.64 8.87 -15.00
CA ASN A 153 52.00 7.78 -15.92
C ASN A 153 52.46 6.50 -15.20
N ASP A 154 51.95 6.23 -13.99
CA ASP A 154 52.29 5.03 -13.20
C ASP A 154 51.59 3.77 -13.73
N ILE A 155 50.63 3.91 -14.64
CA ILE A 155 49.81 2.83 -15.20
C ILE A 155 49.58 3.04 -16.70
N SER A 156 49.44 1.94 -17.42
CA SER A 156 49.05 1.94 -18.82
C SER A 156 47.58 2.31 -19.03
N ALA A 157 47.21 2.65 -20.27
CA ALA A 157 45.83 2.95 -20.64
C ALA A 157 44.88 1.77 -20.42
N GLU A 158 45.33 0.55 -20.67
CA GLU A 158 44.54 -0.66 -20.47
C GLU A 158 44.29 -0.95 -18.98
N GLU A 159 45.32 -0.77 -18.15
CA GLU A 159 45.19 -0.89 -16.69
C GLU A 159 44.24 0.17 -16.13
N TYR A 160 44.35 1.42 -16.60
CA TYR A 160 43.43 2.49 -16.19
C TYR A 160 41.98 2.13 -16.49
N GLN A 161 41.67 1.68 -17.71
CA GLN A 161 40.33 1.27 -18.09
C GLN A 161 39.83 0.10 -17.24
N THR A 162 40.70 -0.88 -16.96
CA THR A 162 40.35 -2.06 -16.15
C THR A 162 40.03 -1.68 -14.72
N TYR A 163 40.87 -0.85 -14.08
CA TYR A 163 40.61 -0.35 -12.72
C TYR A 163 39.39 0.55 -12.66
N ARG A 164 39.17 1.41 -13.67
CA ARG A 164 37.98 2.25 -13.75
C ARG A 164 36.70 1.41 -13.80
N LEU A 165 36.69 0.38 -14.65
CA LEU A 165 35.57 -0.55 -14.79
C LEU A 165 35.32 -1.36 -13.51
N ALA A 166 36.38 -1.75 -12.79
CA ALA A 166 36.27 -2.40 -11.50
C ALA A 166 35.59 -1.50 -10.45
N ILE A 167 35.97 -0.22 -10.40
CA ILE A 167 35.34 0.77 -9.50
C ILE A 167 33.87 0.99 -9.88
N GLU A 168 33.55 1.06 -11.17
CA GLU A 168 32.16 1.18 -11.67
C GLU A 168 31.32 -0.04 -11.30
N MET A 169 31.84 -1.26 -11.44
CA MET A 169 31.17 -2.47 -10.99
C MET A 169 30.83 -2.40 -9.49
N GLN A 170 31.79 -2.02 -8.64
CA GLN A 170 31.56 -1.87 -7.20
C GLN A 170 30.51 -0.78 -6.89
N MET A 171 30.51 0.32 -7.65
CA MET A 171 29.48 1.35 -7.53
C MET A 171 28.08 0.80 -7.86
N HIS A 172 27.94 0.03 -8.94
CA HIS A 172 26.65 -0.57 -9.31
C HIS A 172 26.15 -1.59 -8.27
N ILE A 173 27.04 -2.37 -7.67
CA ILE A 173 26.69 -3.28 -6.56
C ILE A 173 26.10 -2.50 -5.39
N ARG A 174 26.76 -1.41 -4.97
CA ARG A 174 26.26 -0.55 -3.89
C ARG A 174 24.94 0.11 -4.23
N MET A 175 24.74 0.53 -5.48
CA MET A 175 23.46 1.08 -5.94
C MET A 175 22.36 0.03 -5.87
N ALA A 176 22.61 -1.19 -6.35
CA ALA A 176 21.65 -2.29 -6.29
C ALA A 176 21.24 -2.60 -4.85
N GLU A 177 22.21 -2.71 -3.93
CA GLU A 177 21.94 -2.91 -2.50
C GLU A 177 21.12 -1.76 -1.91
N ARG A 178 21.49 -0.50 -2.18
CA ARG A 178 20.74 0.67 -1.72
C ARG A 178 19.30 0.66 -2.22
N PHE A 179 19.08 0.33 -3.50
CA PHE A 179 17.73 0.25 -4.06
C PHE A 179 16.93 -0.90 -3.44
N ARG A 180 17.53 -2.06 -3.21
CA ARG A 180 16.89 -3.19 -2.50
C ARG A 180 16.50 -2.82 -1.07
N THR A 181 17.38 -2.20 -0.30
CA THR A 181 17.06 -1.77 1.07
C THR A 181 15.93 -0.74 1.07
N ARG A 182 15.95 0.21 0.14
CA ARG A 182 14.85 1.19 -0.01
C ARG A 182 13.55 0.54 -0.48
N LEU A 183 13.62 -0.48 -1.34
CA LEU A 183 12.47 -1.23 -1.81
C LEU A 183 11.80 -1.95 -0.64
N ALA A 184 12.57 -2.67 0.18
CA ALA A 184 12.04 -3.36 1.36
C ALA A 184 11.33 -2.40 2.34
N LEU A 185 11.89 -1.20 2.55
CA LEU A 185 11.23 -0.17 3.35
C LEU A 185 9.93 0.32 2.69
N ALA A 186 9.97 0.61 1.38
CA ALA A 186 8.80 1.07 0.63
C ALA A 186 7.68 0.01 0.59
N GLU A 187 8.03 -1.28 0.50
CA GLU A 187 7.09 -2.39 0.56
C GLU A 187 6.41 -2.47 1.92
N ARG A 188 7.18 -2.30 3.01
CA ARG A 188 6.61 -2.24 4.36
C ARG A 188 5.69 -1.03 4.54
N GLU A 189 6.08 0.13 4.05
CA GLU A 189 5.25 1.34 4.07
C GLU A 189 3.98 1.18 3.23
N ARG A 190 4.07 0.50 2.08
CA ARG A 190 2.93 0.15 1.25
C ARG A 190 1.98 -0.79 1.98
N GLN A 191 2.48 -1.88 2.57
CA GLN A 191 1.66 -2.80 3.38
C GLN A 191 0.95 -2.07 4.51
N THR A 192 1.66 -1.19 5.20
CA THR A 192 1.08 -0.36 6.28
C THR A 192 -0.02 0.55 5.73
N SER A 193 0.23 1.18 4.57
CA SER A 193 -0.74 2.06 3.93
C SER A 193 -1.98 1.29 3.46
N ASP A 194 -1.80 0.10 2.88
CA ASP A 194 -2.88 -0.78 2.42
C ASP A 194 -3.73 -1.29 3.59
N GLN A 195 -3.16 -1.46 4.78
CA GLN A 195 -3.86 -1.91 6.00
C GLN A 195 -4.47 -0.76 6.82
N THR A 196 -4.09 0.49 6.57
CA THR A 196 -4.57 1.63 7.36
C THR A 196 -5.97 2.03 6.90
N THR A 197 -6.97 1.81 7.75
CA THR A 197 -8.34 2.29 7.54
C THR A 197 -8.56 3.66 8.20
N LEU A 198 -9.62 4.37 7.80
CA LEU A 198 -10.04 5.58 8.52
C LEU A 198 -10.34 5.29 10.00
N GLN A 199 -9.94 6.20 10.87
CA GLN A 199 -10.27 6.17 12.29
C GLN A 199 -11.69 6.66 12.54
N ASP A 200 -12.26 6.30 13.69
CA ASP A 200 -13.64 6.63 14.04
C ASP A 200 -13.91 8.14 14.05
N HIS A 201 -12.93 8.95 14.47
CA HIS A 201 -13.06 10.41 14.44
C HIS A 201 -13.04 10.97 13.00
N GLU A 202 -12.32 10.33 12.08
CA GLU A 202 -12.27 10.71 10.66
C GLU A 202 -13.60 10.35 9.98
N ILE A 203 -14.12 9.15 10.23
CA ILE A 203 -15.42 8.71 9.73
C ILE A 203 -16.54 9.60 10.29
N GLY A 204 -16.50 9.89 11.60
CA GLY A 204 -17.41 10.81 12.26
C GLY A 204 -17.33 12.22 11.68
N HIS A 205 -16.13 12.68 11.34
CA HIS A 205 -15.93 13.98 10.68
C HIS A 205 -16.50 14.00 9.26
N ILE A 206 -16.33 12.96 8.44
CA ILE A 206 -16.91 12.90 7.08
C ILE A 206 -18.44 12.86 7.15
N TRP A 207 -18.99 11.95 7.97
CA TRP A 207 -20.43 11.71 8.08
C TRP A 207 -21.13 12.87 8.80
N GLY A 208 -20.46 13.52 9.75
CA GLY A 208 -21.04 14.55 10.60
C GLY A 208 -21.86 13.96 11.76
N ILE A 209 -21.42 12.83 12.30
CA ILE A 209 -22.05 12.18 13.48
C ILE A 209 -21.03 12.03 14.63
N PRO A 210 -21.47 12.04 15.90
CA PRO A 210 -20.57 11.86 17.04
C PRO A 210 -19.92 10.47 17.06
N ALA A 211 -18.63 10.41 17.45
CA ALA A 211 -17.86 9.17 17.50
C ALA A 211 -18.53 8.06 18.36
N GLY A 212 -19.20 8.43 19.47
CA GLY A 212 -19.92 7.47 20.32
C GLY A 212 -21.06 6.75 19.58
N THR A 213 -21.77 7.45 18.68
CA THR A 213 -22.82 6.82 17.85
C THR A 213 -22.24 5.94 16.74
N LEU A 214 -21.01 6.23 16.32
CA LEU A 214 -20.32 5.49 15.27
C LEU A 214 -19.87 4.11 15.75
N ALA A 215 -19.30 4.01 16.96
CA ALA A 215 -18.71 2.76 17.46
C ALA A 215 -19.71 1.58 17.45
N ALA A 216 -20.92 1.80 17.99
CA ALA A 216 -21.97 0.78 18.00
C ALA A 216 -22.43 0.38 16.58
N ARG A 217 -22.59 1.37 15.69
CA ARG A 217 -22.94 1.12 14.28
C ARG A 217 -21.85 0.33 13.57
N LYS A 218 -20.58 0.67 13.81
CA LYS A 218 -19.41 0.01 13.22
C LYS A 218 -19.36 -1.46 13.60
N VAL A 219 -19.49 -1.79 14.88
CA VAL A 219 -19.52 -3.19 15.35
C VAL A 219 -20.66 -3.97 14.69
N LYS A 220 -21.88 -3.40 14.69
CA LYS A 220 -23.05 -4.03 14.07
C LYS A 220 -22.81 -4.34 12.59
N PHE A 221 -22.38 -3.37 11.80
CA PHE A 221 -22.27 -3.54 10.35
C PHE A 221 -21.04 -4.33 9.94
N LEU A 222 -19.94 -4.29 10.70
CA LEU A 222 -18.81 -5.20 10.50
C LEU A 222 -19.21 -6.66 10.75
N SER A 223 -19.98 -6.92 11.83
CA SER A 223 -20.48 -8.26 12.12
C SER A 223 -21.40 -8.77 11.01
N GLN A 224 -22.34 -7.94 10.54
CA GLN A 224 -23.23 -8.29 9.42
C GLN A 224 -22.45 -8.55 8.13
N TYR A 225 -21.47 -7.70 7.81
CA TYR A 225 -20.60 -7.88 6.65
C TYR A 225 -19.85 -9.22 6.71
N LEU A 226 -19.21 -9.53 7.83
CA LEU A 226 -18.44 -10.77 7.99
C LEU A 226 -19.34 -12.02 7.90
N MET A 227 -20.53 -12.00 8.50
CA MET A 227 -21.49 -13.10 8.40
C MET A 227 -21.97 -13.30 6.96
N ALA A 228 -22.29 -12.22 6.25
CA ALA A 228 -22.74 -12.27 4.86
C ALA A 228 -21.61 -12.76 3.93
N LEU A 229 -20.38 -12.29 4.15
CA LEU A 229 -19.21 -12.74 3.40
C LEU A 229 -18.94 -14.22 3.63
N GLN A 230 -18.99 -14.68 4.88
CA GLN A 230 -18.81 -16.09 5.23
C GLN A 230 -19.86 -16.98 4.55
N ALA A 231 -21.13 -16.54 4.56
CA ALA A 231 -22.22 -17.27 3.90
C ALA A 231 -21.99 -17.38 2.39
N ALA A 232 -21.56 -16.29 1.76
CA ALA A 232 -21.24 -16.26 0.34
C ALA A 232 -20.05 -17.16 -0.03
N LEU A 233 -19.03 -17.24 0.83
CA LEU A 233 -17.86 -18.12 0.63
C LEU A 233 -18.19 -19.61 0.86
N SER A 234 -19.02 -19.91 1.86
CA SER A 234 -19.31 -21.29 2.28
C SER A 234 -20.49 -21.92 1.52
N GLY A 235 -21.27 -21.13 0.78
CA GLY A 235 -22.52 -21.58 0.14
C GLY A 235 -23.65 -21.92 1.12
N THR A 236 -23.45 -21.67 2.43
CA THR A 236 -24.44 -21.89 3.48
C THR A 236 -25.08 -20.56 3.87
N PRO A 237 -26.42 -20.45 3.90
CA PRO A 237 -27.09 -19.20 4.25
C PRO A 237 -26.74 -18.75 5.67
N SER A 238 -26.41 -17.46 5.85
CA SER A 238 -26.17 -16.89 7.17
C SER A 238 -27.47 -16.93 7.98
N VAL A 239 -27.44 -17.56 9.17
CA VAL A 239 -28.58 -17.48 10.09
C VAL A 239 -28.59 -16.09 10.74
N PRO A 240 -29.64 -15.27 10.55
CA PRO A 240 -29.71 -13.97 11.20
C PRO A 240 -29.75 -14.19 12.73
N ASN A 241 -28.84 -13.53 13.45
CA ASN A 241 -28.63 -13.57 14.92
C ASN A 241 -27.78 -14.72 15.51
N SER A 242 -27.13 -15.58 14.71
CA SER A 242 -26.11 -16.48 15.28
C SER A 242 -24.76 -15.79 15.33
N ILE A 243 -24.13 -15.69 16.52
CA ILE A 243 -22.73 -15.27 16.64
C ILE A 243 -21.86 -16.37 16.01
N PRO A 244 -21.14 -16.12 14.90
CA PRO A 244 -20.28 -17.14 14.32
C PRO A 244 -19.09 -17.43 15.25
N PRO A 245 -18.51 -18.65 15.21
CA PRO A 245 -17.31 -18.95 15.95
C PRO A 245 -16.20 -18.01 15.51
N LEU A 246 -15.57 -17.39 16.52
CA LEU A 246 -14.54 -16.37 16.41
C LEU A 246 -13.24 -16.87 15.76
N ASP A 247 -13.19 -18.02 15.07
CA ASP A 247 -11.94 -18.67 14.64
C ASP A 247 -11.59 -18.47 13.15
N LEU A 248 -12.47 -17.88 12.33
CA LEU A 248 -12.21 -17.76 10.88
C LEU A 248 -11.22 -16.67 10.48
N TRP A 249 -10.93 -15.70 11.36
CA TRP A 249 -9.91 -14.67 11.11
C TRP A 249 -8.50 -15.26 10.93
N GLN A 250 -8.22 -16.43 11.53
CA GLN A 250 -6.95 -17.12 11.37
C GLN A 250 -6.73 -17.60 9.93
N ASN A 251 -7.80 -17.96 9.22
CA ASN A 251 -7.71 -18.45 7.84
C ASN A 251 -7.70 -17.33 6.80
N THR A 252 -8.14 -16.11 7.15
CA THR A 252 -8.13 -14.95 6.26
C THR A 252 -6.85 -14.10 6.32
N LEU A 253 -6.01 -14.30 7.33
CA LEU A 253 -4.76 -13.54 7.54
C LEU A 253 -3.48 -14.38 7.37
N ALA A 254 -3.63 -15.66 7.00
CA ALA A 254 -2.51 -16.55 6.65
C ALA A 254 -2.12 -16.40 5.17
#